data_AF-R7P6N3-F1
#
_entry.id   AF-R7P6N3-F1
#
_cell.length_a   1.000
_cell.length_b   1.000
_cell.length_c   1.000
_cell.angle_alpha   90.00
_cell.angle_beta   90.00
_cell.angle_gamma   90.00
#
_symmetry.space_group_name_H-M   'P 1'
#
loop_
_entity.id
_entity.type
_entity.pdbx_description
1 polymer ?
#
loop_
_entity_poly.entity_id
_entity_poly.type
_entity_poly.pdbx_seq_one_letter_code
_entity_poly.pdbx_strand_id
1 'polypeptide(L)'
;MNMKKKNKLFKNLLIIAFVIFMGLFIASESGFYEAKLSNKVALTDESIKRFEQDVSDGKMVDVASYVVDDYKDYSNKFTDVGEKMSDAITKVLSEGISGAWDAIKVLFF
;
A
#
# COMPACT_ATOMS: atom_id res chain seq x y z
N MET A 1 22.28 -28.50 5.36
CA MET A 1 22.26 -27.17 6.01
C MET A 1 21.82 -27.32 7.47
N ASN A 2 22.64 -26.90 8.43
CA ASN A 2 22.49 -27.16 9.88
C ASN A 2 21.20 -26.55 10.48
N MET A 3 20.37 -27.35 11.17
CA MET A 3 19.06 -26.95 11.73
C MET A 3 19.12 -25.76 12.71
N LYS A 4 20.27 -25.55 13.38
CA LYS A 4 20.49 -24.42 14.29
C LYS A 4 20.49 -23.04 13.59
N LYS A 5 20.81 -22.96 12.29
CA LYS A 5 20.80 -21.70 11.52
C LYS A 5 19.37 -21.27 11.13
N LYS A 6 18.46 -22.22 10.86
CA LYS A 6 17.08 -21.92 10.44
C LYS A 6 16.25 -21.22 11.54
N ASN A 7 16.42 -21.60 12.81
CA ASN A 7 15.72 -20.95 13.92
C ASN A 7 16.12 -19.48 14.14
N LYS A 8 17.36 -19.11 13.79
CA LYS A 8 17.83 -17.72 13.96
C LYS A 8 17.24 -16.79 12.90
N LEU A 9 17.08 -17.26 11.67
CA LEU A 9 16.43 -16.50 10.58
C LEU A 9 14.94 -16.29 10.87
N PHE A 10 14.21 -17.34 11.27
CA PHE A 10 12.80 -17.22 11.63
C PHE A 10 12.61 -16.28 12.83
N LYS A 11 13.43 -16.41 13.88
CA LYS A 11 13.39 -15.51 15.04
C LYS A 11 13.67 -14.05 14.64
N ASN A 12 14.66 -13.81 13.77
CA ASN A 12 14.94 -12.46 13.28
C ASN A 12 13.79 -11.88 12.46
N LEU A 13 13.15 -12.68 11.60
CA LEU A 13 11.98 -12.26 10.83
C LEU A 13 10.80 -11.89 11.76
N LEU A 14 10.58 -12.69 12.80
CA LEU A 14 9.54 -12.44 13.80
C LEU A 14 9.81 -11.15 14.60
N ILE A 15 11.07 -10.90 14.96
CA ILE A 15 11.48 -9.64 15.61
C ILE A 15 11.26 -8.44 14.68
N ILE A 16 11.63 -8.54 13.41
CA ILE A 16 11.43 -7.46 12.42
C ILE A 16 9.94 -7.18 12.25
N ALA A 17 9.11 -8.22 12.09
CA ALA A 17 7.66 -8.08 12.00
C ALA A 17 7.07 -7.43 13.27
N PHE A 18 7.56 -7.79 14.45
CA PHE A 18 7.14 -7.21 15.72
C PHE A 18 7.51 -5.71 15.82
N VAL A 19 8.71 -5.32 15.37
CA VAL A 19 9.13 -3.90 15.36
C VAL A 19 8.25 -3.08 14.40
N ILE A 20 7.96 -3.61 13.20
CA ILE A 20 7.05 -2.96 12.25
C ILE A 20 5.65 -2.81 12.86
N PHE A 21 5.13 -3.86 13.49
CA PHE A 21 3.84 -3.84 14.17
C PHE A 21 3.78 -2.75 15.25
N MET A 22 4.81 -2.64 16.11
CA MET A 22 4.86 -1.61 17.15
C MET A 22 4.86 -0.20 16.55
N GLY A 23 5.61 0.03 15.47
CA GLY A 23 5.63 1.31 14.77
C GLY A 23 4.25 1.69 14.20
N LEU A 24 3.56 0.73 13.58
CA LEU A 24 2.21 0.93 13.06
C LEU A 24 1.17 1.13 14.18
N PHE A 25 1.29 0.41 15.28
CA PHE A 25 0.40 0.54 16.45
C PHE A 25 0.50 1.95 17.07
N ILE A 26 1.73 2.43 17.28
CA ILE A 26 1.97 3.80 17.78
C ILE A 26 1.47 4.84 16.78
N ALA A 27 1.71 4.65 15.47
CA ALA A 27 1.21 5.55 14.44
C ALA A 27 -0.34 5.60 14.37
N SER A 28 -0.99 4.48 14.69
CA SER A 28 -2.45 4.39 14.81
C SER A 28 -2.97 5.14 16.03
N GLU A 29 -2.39 4.88 17.21
CA GLU A 29 -2.82 5.50 18.48
C GLU A 29 -2.47 6.99 18.59
N SER A 30 -1.40 7.44 17.95
CA SER A 30 -0.95 8.84 17.98
C SER A 30 -1.84 9.80 17.17
N GLY A 31 -2.92 9.32 16.55
CA GLY A 31 -3.82 10.14 15.74
C GLY A 31 -3.19 10.66 14.44
N PHE A 32 -1.94 10.32 14.13
CA PHE A 32 -1.26 10.71 12.89
C PHE A 32 -1.99 10.16 11.67
N TYR A 33 -2.45 8.91 11.77
CA TYR A 33 -3.25 8.28 10.71
C TYR A 33 -4.59 9.00 10.51
N GLU A 34 -5.27 9.33 11.61
CA GLU A 34 -6.56 10.03 11.60
C GLU A 34 -6.44 11.46 11.08
N ALA A 35 -5.40 12.20 11.46
CA ALA A 35 -5.13 13.55 10.98
C ALA A 35 -4.84 13.58 9.48
N LYS A 36 -4.08 12.59 8.96
CA LYS A 36 -3.77 12.51 7.53
C LYS A 36 -5.00 12.10 6.71
N LEU A 37 -5.82 11.19 7.23
CA LEU A 37 -7.06 10.77 6.60
C LEU A 37 -8.09 11.91 6.61
N SER A 38 -8.25 12.58 7.74
CA SER A 38 -9.14 13.73 7.91
C SER A 38 -8.78 14.88 6.98
N ASN A 39 -7.48 15.23 6.86
CA ASN A 39 -7.04 16.24 5.89
C ASN A 39 -7.36 15.85 4.44
N LYS A 40 -7.20 14.58 4.07
CA LYS A 40 -7.53 14.10 2.72
C LYS A 40 -9.04 14.20 2.45
N VAL A 41 -9.87 13.84 3.42
CA VAL A 41 -11.34 13.96 3.33
C VAL A 41 -11.75 15.43 3.25
N ALA A 42 -11.22 16.29 4.12
CA ALA A 42 -11.53 17.72 4.14
C ALA A 42 -11.20 18.41 2.80
N LEU A 43 -10.04 18.11 2.21
CA LEU A 43 -9.67 18.62 0.88
C LEU A 43 -10.62 18.15 -0.22
N THR A 44 -11.13 16.92 -0.10
CA THR A 44 -12.09 16.35 -1.06
C THR A 44 -13.45 17.05 -0.93
N ASP A 45 -13.93 17.21 0.30
CA ASP A 45 -15.21 17.87 0.61
C ASP A 45 -15.19 19.35 0.20
N GLU A 46 -14.08 20.04 0.40
CA GLU A 46 -13.89 21.43 -0.04
C GLU A 46 -13.94 21.54 -1.56
N SER A 47 -13.29 20.60 -2.27
CA SER A 47 -13.29 20.56 -3.73
C SER A 47 -14.69 20.31 -4.30
N ILE A 48 -15.47 19.43 -3.66
CA ILE A 48 -16.88 19.17 -4.03
C ILE A 48 -17.75 20.41 -3.81
N LYS A 49 -17.64 21.06 -2.64
CA LYS A 49 -18.42 22.28 -2.34
C LYS A 49 -18.11 23.42 -3.32
N ARG A 50 -16.85 23.60 -3.68
CA ARG A 50 -16.44 24.62 -4.67
C ARG A 50 -17.02 24.31 -6.04
N PHE A 51 -17.02 23.04 -6.45
CA PHE A 51 -17.64 22.61 -7.69
C PHE A 51 -19.16 22.90 -7.69
N GLU A 52 -19.88 22.52 -6.65
CA GLU A 52 -21.33 22.75 -6.53
C GLU A 52 -21.67 24.25 -6.56
N GLN A 53 -20.90 25.07 -5.87
CA GLN A 53 -21.08 26.52 -5.86
C GLN A 53 -20.84 27.14 -7.25
N ASP A 54 -19.76 26.77 -7.93
CA ASP A 54 -19.43 27.31 -9.24
C ASP A 54 -20.45 26.89 -10.33
N VAL A 55 -21.04 25.69 -10.20
CA VAL A 55 -22.19 25.25 -11.02
C VAL A 55 -23.42 26.10 -10.72
N SER A 56 -23.74 26.33 -9.44
CA SER A 56 -24.90 27.14 -9.03
C SER A 56 -24.77 28.61 -9.45
N ASP A 57 -23.54 29.13 -9.49
CA ASP A 57 -23.23 30.50 -9.90
C ASP A 57 -23.22 30.66 -11.44
N GLY A 58 -23.41 29.57 -12.20
CA GLY A 58 -23.43 29.58 -13.67
C GLY A 58 -22.06 29.81 -14.32
N LYS A 59 -20.97 29.53 -13.60
CA LYS A 59 -19.61 29.66 -14.14
C LYS A 59 -19.31 28.51 -15.11
N MET A 60 -18.34 28.73 -16.00
CA MET A 60 -17.83 27.64 -16.85
C MET A 60 -16.95 26.73 -15.99
N VAL A 61 -17.41 25.51 -15.75
CA VAL A 61 -16.79 24.55 -14.82
C VAL A 61 -16.02 23.49 -15.59
N ASP A 62 -14.74 23.29 -15.28
CA ASP A 62 -13.93 22.16 -15.76
C ASP A 62 -13.62 21.23 -14.58
N VAL A 63 -13.88 19.94 -14.74
CA VAL A 63 -13.65 18.91 -13.71
C VAL A 63 -12.18 18.86 -13.31
N ALA A 64 -11.25 19.11 -14.23
CA ALA A 64 -9.82 19.10 -13.96
C ALA A 64 -9.40 20.13 -12.88
N SER A 65 -10.13 21.23 -12.74
CA SER A 65 -9.84 22.28 -11.74
C SER A 65 -10.10 21.88 -10.29
N TYR A 66 -10.85 20.80 -10.06
CA TYR A 66 -11.27 20.33 -8.74
C TYR A 66 -10.66 18.97 -8.39
N VAL A 67 -9.89 18.37 -9.31
CA VAL A 67 -9.11 17.16 -9.08
C VAL A 67 -7.66 17.55 -8.88
N VAL A 68 -7.08 17.19 -7.74
CA VAL A 68 -5.65 17.39 -7.49
C VAL A 68 -4.88 16.37 -8.32
N ASP A 69 -4.37 16.78 -9.48
CA ASP A 69 -3.53 15.95 -10.35
C ASP A 69 -2.07 15.95 -9.87
N ASP A 70 -1.85 15.31 -8.72
CA ASP A 70 -0.52 15.08 -8.15
C ASP A 70 0.07 13.84 -8.84
N TYR A 71 0.55 13.96 -10.08
CA TYR A 71 1.29 12.88 -10.74
C TYR A 71 2.53 12.55 -9.90
N LYS A 72 2.49 11.40 -9.22
CA LYS A 72 3.61 10.86 -8.43
C LYS A 72 4.08 9.57 -9.07
N ASP A 73 5.32 9.59 -9.53
CA ASP A 73 6.00 8.40 -10.01
C ASP A 73 6.35 7.51 -8.82
N TYR A 74 5.61 6.41 -8.67
CA TYR A 74 5.86 5.38 -7.66
C TYR A 74 6.79 4.27 -8.19
N SER A 75 7.38 4.42 -9.39
CA SER A 75 8.37 3.46 -9.90
C SER A 75 9.62 3.50 -9.02
N ASN A 76 9.83 2.41 -8.31
CA ASN A 76 11.03 2.21 -7.50
C ASN A 76 11.23 0.71 -7.29
N LYS A 77 12.43 0.34 -6.83
CA LYS A 77 12.80 -1.06 -6.62
C LYS A 77 11.84 -1.82 -5.68
N PHE A 78 11.13 -1.13 -4.79
CA PHE A 78 10.14 -1.75 -3.91
C PHE A 78 8.83 -2.03 -4.66
N THR A 79 8.38 -1.10 -5.49
CA THR A 79 7.23 -1.27 -6.40
C THR A 79 7.47 -2.41 -7.39
N ASP A 80 8.65 -2.47 -8.01
CA ASP A 80 9.02 -3.56 -8.93
C ASP A 80 8.99 -4.95 -8.24
N VAL A 81 9.36 -4.99 -6.95
CA VAL A 81 9.31 -6.22 -6.14
C VAL A 81 7.85 -6.59 -5.82
N GLY A 82 7.03 -5.60 -5.48
CA GLY A 82 5.59 -5.78 -5.27
C GLY A 82 4.86 -6.28 -6.52
N GLU A 83 5.18 -5.72 -7.68
CA GLU A 83 4.62 -6.12 -8.97
C GLU A 83 4.97 -7.57 -9.30
N LYS A 84 6.25 -7.95 -9.19
CA LYS A 84 6.68 -9.35 -9.38
C LYS A 84 6.02 -10.32 -8.40
N MET A 85 5.79 -9.91 -7.16
CA MET A 85 5.07 -10.70 -6.18
C MET A 85 3.59 -10.86 -6.57
N SER A 86 2.94 -9.79 -7.04
CA SER A 86 1.56 -9.81 -7.52
C SER A 86 1.40 -10.72 -8.74
N ASP A 87 2.34 -10.67 -9.68
CA ASP A 87 2.39 -11.56 -10.85
C ASP A 87 2.56 -13.02 -10.43
N ALA A 88 3.43 -13.29 -9.46
CA ALA A 88 3.61 -14.63 -8.92
C ALA A 88 2.33 -15.16 -8.27
N ILE A 89 1.62 -14.35 -7.48
CA ILE A 89 0.33 -14.71 -6.88
C ILE A 89 -0.72 -14.96 -7.97
N THR A 90 -0.82 -14.08 -8.96
CA THR A 90 -1.77 -14.18 -10.07
C THR A 90 -1.51 -15.45 -10.90
N LYS A 91 -0.25 -15.78 -11.13
CA LYS A 91 0.16 -17.01 -11.80
C LYS A 91 -0.19 -18.25 -10.98
N VAL A 92 0.03 -18.23 -9.67
CA VAL A 92 -0.39 -19.31 -8.76
C VAL A 92 -1.91 -19.52 -8.76
N LEU A 93 -2.69 -18.44 -8.77
CA LEU A 93 -4.15 -18.51 -8.84
C LEU A 93 -4.64 -19.04 -10.19
N SER A 94 -3.92 -18.71 -11.27
CA SER A 94 -4.28 -19.09 -12.64
C SER A 94 -3.81 -20.50 -13.02
N GLU A 95 -2.67 -20.96 -12.52
CA GLU A 95 -2.08 -22.29 -12.82
C GLU A 95 -2.39 -23.36 -11.75
N GLY A 96 -3.00 -22.95 -10.62
CA GLY A 96 -3.40 -23.83 -9.52
C GLY A 96 -2.25 -24.21 -8.57
N ILE A 97 -2.60 -24.78 -7.40
CA ILE A 97 -1.76 -25.04 -6.21
C ILE A 97 -0.40 -25.73 -6.49
N SER A 98 -0.23 -26.40 -7.63
CA SER A 98 1.05 -27.01 -8.03
C SER A 98 2.19 -25.99 -8.18
N GLY A 99 1.93 -24.81 -8.75
CA GLY A 99 2.93 -23.73 -8.92
C GLY A 99 3.28 -23.00 -7.62
N ALA A 100 2.34 -22.95 -6.66
CA ALA A 100 2.56 -22.36 -5.34
C ALA A 100 3.66 -23.09 -4.56
N TRP A 101 3.68 -24.43 -4.67
CA TRP A 101 4.65 -25.26 -3.97
C TRP A 101 6.08 -25.03 -4.46
N ASP A 102 6.26 -24.74 -5.75
CA ASP A 102 7.58 -24.48 -6.32
C ASP A 102 8.07 -23.05 -6.06
N ALA A 103 7.18 -22.04 -6.08
CA ALA A 103 7.52 -20.67 -5.66
C ALA A 103 7.91 -20.61 -4.16
N ILE A 104 7.20 -21.36 -3.31
CA ILE A 104 7.53 -21.49 -1.89
C ILE A 104 8.89 -22.18 -1.71
N LYS A 105 9.20 -23.24 -2.46
CA LYS A 105 10.51 -23.92 -2.36
C LYS A 105 11.69 -23.01 -2.68
N VAL A 106 11.56 -22.13 -3.68
CA VAL A 106 12.61 -21.16 -4.06
C VAL A 106 12.90 -20.15 -2.93
N LEU A 107 11.90 -19.82 -2.10
CA LEU A 107 12.07 -18.94 -0.94
C LEU A 107 12.72 -19.63 0.28
N PHE A 108 12.75 -20.97 0.31
CA PHE A 108 13.25 -21.78 1.44
C PHE A 108 14.53 -22.59 1.14
N PHE A 109 15.14 -22.41 -0.04
CA PHE A 109 16.44 -22.97 -0.44
C PHE A 109 17.46 -21.87 -0.70
#